data_AF-A0A7J7QHI2-F1
#
_entry.id   AF-A0A7J7QHI2-F1
#
_cell.length_a   1.000
_cell.length_b   1.000
_cell.length_c   1.000
_cell.angle_alpha   90.00
_cell.angle_beta   90.00
_cell.angle_gamma   90.00
#
_symmetry.space_group_name_H-M   'P 1'
#
loop_
_entity.id
_entity.type
_entity.pdbx_description
1 polymer ?
#
loop_
_entity_poly.entity_id
_entity_poly.type
_entity_poly.pdbx_seq_one_letter_code
_entity_poly.pdbx_strand_id
1 'polypeptide(L)' 'MGEVAGFRRPLDWLKIAADGNLFVTIFEKGPTGQLVGEDLHGNKYYEDESTSYNRKRWVVYKDLTDYNPSGIPPEWHGW' A
#
# COMPACT_ATOMS: atom_id res chain seq x y z
N MET A 1 -7.02 -17.27 5.75
CA MET A 1 -5.93 -16.50 5.14
C MET A 1 -6.59 -15.39 4.35
N GLY A 2 -6.56 -14.17 4.88
CA GLY A 2 -7.28 -13.03 4.29
C GLY A 2 -6.65 -12.60 2.97
N GLU A 3 -7.50 -12.23 2.02
CA GLU A 3 -7.13 -11.79 0.68
C GLU A 3 -6.28 -10.50 0.77
N VAL A 4 -4.97 -10.65 0.62
CA VAL A 4 -4.02 -9.54 0.53
C VAL A 4 -4.00 -9.05 -0.92
N ALA A 5 -4.20 -7.75 -1.09
CA ALA A 5 -4.19 -6.93 -2.31
C ALA A 5 -3.99 -7.67 -3.66
N GLY A 6 -5.05 -7.71 -4.48
CA GLY A 6 -4.94 -7.53 -5.93
C GLY A 6 -4.07 -8.51 -6.74
N PHE A 7 -3.75 -9.70 -6.22
CA PHE A 7 -2.83 -10.63 -6.86
C PHE A 7 -3.47 -11.37 -8.05
N ARG A 8 -3.58 -10.70 -9.21
CA ARG A 8 -4.36 -11.23 -10.35
C ARG A 8 -3.52 -11.78 -11.50
N ARG A 9 -2.23 -11.43 -11.64
CA ARG A 9 -1.39 -11.87 -12.77
C ARG A 9 -0.02 -12.41 -12.32
N PRO A 10 0.53 -13.44 -13.00
CA PRO A 10 1.87 -13.97 -12.72
C PRO A 10 2.99 -12.92 -12.80
N LEU A 11 2.85 -11.93 -13.68
CA LEU A 11 3.84 -10.86 -13.87
C LEU A 11 3.89 -9.86 -12.70
N ASP A 12 2.85 -9.81 -11.85
CA ASP A 12 2.83 -8.92 -10.69
C ASP A 12 3.95 -9.34 -9.70
N TRP A 13 4.24 -10.64 -9.55
CA TRP A 13 5.37 -11.14 -8.73
C TRP A 13 6.73 -10.66 -9.22
N LEU A 14 6.95 -10.69 -10.54
CA LEU A 14 8.21 -10.24 -11.13
C LEU A 14 8.40 -8.73 -10.91
N LYS A 15 7.31 -7.96 -11.04
CA LYS A 15 7.34 -6.51 -10.79
C LYS A 15 7.62 -6.19 -9.33
N ILE A 16 6.97 -6.85 -8.38
CA ILE A 16 7.24 -6.63 -6.96
C ILE A 16 8.70 -6.98 -6.62
N ALA A 17 9.24 -8.05 -7.20
CA ALA A 17 10.64 -8.40 -6.99
C ALA A 17 11.62 -7.39 -7.62
N ALA A 18 11.25 -6.77 -8.73
CA ALA A 18 12.09 -5.81 -9.45
C ALA A 18 11.95 -4.36 -8.92
N ASP A 19 10.78 -3.99 -8.41
CA ASP A 19 10.51 -2.68 -7.80
C ASP A 19 10.65 -2.78 -6.28
N GLY A 20 11.81 -2.31 -5.78
CA GLY A 20 12.11 -2.33 -4.34
C GLY A 20 11.11 -1.56 -3.48
N ASN A 21 10.44 -0.53 -4.02
CA ASN A 21 9.45 0.24 -3.28
C ASN A 21 8.16 -0.58 -3.04
N LEU A 22 7.71 -1.30 -4.07
CA LEU A 22 6.58 -2.22 -3.94
C LEU A 22 6.90 -3.38 -3.00
N PHE A 23 8.11 -3.93 -3.08
CA PHE A 23 8.54 -5.00 -2.17
C PHE A 23 8.43 -4.59 -0.70
N VAL A 24 9.02 -3.44 -0.35
CA VAL A 24 8.98 -2.91 1.03
C VAL A 24 7.54 -2.61 1.45
N THR A 25 6.77 -1.96 0.58
CA THR A 25 5.41 -1.53 0.92
C THR A 25 4.45 -2.71 1.14
N ILE A 26 4.59 -3.79 0.35
CA ILE A 26 3.70 -4.96 0.45
C ILE A 26 4.14 -5.95 1.53
N PHE A 27 5.45 -6.25 1.64
CA PHE A 27 5.92 -7.31 2.54
C PHE A 27 6.39 -6.83 3.90
N GLU A 28 6.97 -5.63 3.98
CA GLU A 28 7.50 -5.10 5.24
C GLU A 28 6.48 -4.20 5.93
N LYS A 29 5.90 -3.26 5.19
CA LYS A 29 4.97 -2.25 5.72
C LYS A 29 3.52 -2.73 5.77
N GLY A 30 3.00 -3.34 4.70
CA GLY A 30 1.62 -3.84 4.62
C GLY A 30 1.15 -4.67 5.84
N PRO A 31 1.94 -5.66 6.33
CA PRO A 31 1.53 -6.50 7.46
C PRO A 31 1.86 -5.94 8.84
N THR A 32 2.58 -4.81 8.94
CA THR A 32 3.07 -4.28 10.24
C THR A 32 2.22 -3.17 10.84
N GLY A 33 1.38 -2.50 10.05
CA GLY A 33 0.50 -1.43 10.52
C GLY A 33 -0.95 -1.86 10.76
N GLN A 34 -1.68 -1.05 11.51
CA GLN A 34 -3.13 -1.17 11.63
C GLN A 34 -3.79 -0.64 10.36
N LEU A 35 -4.71 -1.41 9.77
CA LEU A 35 -5.54 -0.95 8.65
C LEU A 35 -6.52 0.11 9.14
N VAL A 36 -6.40 1.32 8.63
CA VAL A 36 -7.26 2.47 8.95
C VAL A 36 -8.46 2.55 8.00
N GLY A 37 -8.25 2.23 6.72
CA GLY A 37 -9.34 2.22 5.75
C GLY A 37 -8.93 1.82 4.34
N GLU A 38 -9.92 1.79 3.47
CA GLU A 38 -9.79 1.52 2.04
C GLU A 38 -10.53 2.62 1.26
N ASP A 39 -9.91 3.18 0.22
CA ASP A 39 -10.55 4.19 -0.63
C ASP A 39 -11.44 3.58 -1.73
N LEU A 40 -12.09 4.44 -2.52
CA LEU A 40 -12.94 4.03 -3.65
C LEU A 40 -12.17 3.29 -4.76
N HIS A 41 -10.87 3.51 -4.88
CA HIS A 41 -9.99 2.82 -5.83
C HIS A 41 -9.52 1.46 -5.27
N GLY A 42 -9.69 1.22 -3.97
CA GLY A 42 -9.29 0.06 -3.20
C GLY A 42 -7.85 0.12 -2.68
N ASN A 43 -7.24 1.31 -2.64
CA ASN A 43 -5.99 1.55 -1.95
C ASN A 43 -6.21 1.42 -0.45
N LYS A 44 -5.26 0.78 0.24
CA LYS A 44 -5.36 0.50 1.68
C LYS A 44 -4.42 1.39 2.48
N TYR A 45 -4.93 2.00 3.54
CA TYR A 45 -4.23 2.99 4.34
C TYR A 45 -3.92 2.42 5.71
N TYR A 46 -2.66 2.54 6.13
CA TYR A 46 -2.16 1.91 7.35
C TYR A 46 -1.43 2.91 8.26
N GLU A 47 -1.63 2.76 9.56
CA GLU A 47 -0.97 3.56 10.59
C GLU A 47 -0.23 2.68 11.60
N ASP A 48 0.93 3.13 12.05
CA ASP A 48 1.69 2.58 13.17
C ASP A 48 2.35 3.72 13.97
N GLU A 49 1.84 3.95 15.19
CA GLU A 49 2.35 5.00 16.08
C GLU A 49 3.72 4.68 16.70
N SER A 50 4.16 3.41 16.66
CA SER A 50 5.43 2.95 17.23
C SER A 50 6.64 3.28 16.34
N THR A 51 6.39 3.57 15.06
CA THR A 51 7.41 3.96 14.08
C THR A 51 7.82 5.44 14.23
N SER A 52 9.01 5.81 13.73
CA SER A 52 9.50 7.20 13.68
C SER A 52 8.46 8.18 13.11
N TYR A 53 8.45 9.41 13.63
CA TYR A 53 7.43 10.46 13.40
C TYR A 53 6.94 10.64 11.95
N ASN A 54 7.82 10.52 10.95
CA ASN A 54 7.47 10.76 9.54
C ASN A 54 7.13 9.50 8.74
N ARG A 55 7.15 8.31 9.35
CA ARG A 55 6.92 7.01 8.69
C ARG A 55 5.79 6.21 9.32
N LYS A 56 4.94 6.90 10.07
CA LYS A 56 3.79 6.35 10.80
C LYS A 56 2.63 5.98 9.89
N ARG A 57 2.50 6.60 8.73
CA ARG A 57 1.40 6.40 7.78
C ARG A 57 1.92 6.04 6.41
N TRP A 58 1.25 5.11 5.75
CA TRP A 58 1.54 4.76 4.36
C TRP A 58 0.28 4.22 3.67
N VAL A 59 0.34 4.23 2.34
CA VAL A 59 -0.68 3.67 1.47
C VAL A 59 -0.10 2.46 0.74
N VAL A 60 -0.86 1.38 0.68
CA VAL A 60 -0.62 0.22 -0.20
C VAL A 60 -1.60 0.34 -1.36
N TYR A 61 -1.09 0.68 -2.54
CA TYR A 61 -1.91 0.81 -3.73
C TYR A 61 -2.48 -0.53 -4.19
N LYS A 62 -3.70 -0.51 -4.70
CA LYS A 62 -4.30 -1.70 -5.32
C LYS A 62 -3.69 -2.03 -6.66
N ASP A 63 -3.42 -1.01 -7.47
CA ASP A 63 -2.76 -1.17 -8.77
C ASP A 63 -1.25 -1.16 -8.55
N LEU A 64 -0.59 -2.27 -8.88
CA LEU A 64 0.86 -2.43 -8.75
C LEU A 64 1.62 -2.00 -10.02
N THR A 65 0.90 -1.63 -11.07
CA THR A 65 1.46 -1.34 -12.40
C THR A 65 1.46 0.12 -12.76
N ASP A 66 0.45 0.87 -12.33
CA ASP A 66 0.32 2.31 -12.54
C ASP A 66 -0.08 3.00 -11.23
N TYR A 67 0.68 2.74 -10.16
CA TYR A 67 0.47 3.44 -8.89
C TYR A 67 0.97 4.87 -9.01
N ASN A 68 0.09 5.83 -8.70
CA ASN A 68 0.40 7.26 -8.80
C ASN A 68 -0.09 8.01 -7.54
N PRO A 69 0.80 8.72 -6.81
CA PRO A 69 0.42 9.54 -5.66
C PRO A 69 -0.65 10.59 -5.95
N SER A 70 -0.70 11.13 -7.17
CA SER A 70 -1.73 12.08 -7.58
C SER A 70 -3.13 11.46 -7.73
N GLY A 71 -3.24 10.13 -7.71
CA GLY A 71 -4.51 9.40 -7.75
C GLY A 71 -5.17 9.21 -6.38
N ILE A 72 -4.52 9.63 -5.29
CA ILE A 72 -5.10 9.57 -3.94
C ILE A 72 -6.25 10.58 -3.86
N PRO A 73 -7.45 10.17 -3.41
CA PRO A 73 -8.59 11.07 -3.35
C PRO A 73 -8.44 12.08 -2.19
N PRO A 74 -9.11 13.26 -2.27
CA PRO A 74 -8.87 14.38 -1.35
C PRO A 74 -9.08 14.05 0.13
N GLU A 75 -10.04 13.18 0.45
CA GLU A 75 -10.33 12.73 1.82
C GLU A 75 -9.17 11.96 2.45
N TRP A 76 -8.33 11.32 1.63
CA TRP A 76 -7.16 10.55 2.07
C TRP A 76 -5.84 11.30 1.87
N HIS A 77 -5.78 12.30 1.00
CA HIS A 77 -4.54 13.04 0.72
C HIS A 77 -4.07 13.90 1.91
N GLY A 78 -5.00 14.35 2.77
CA GLY A 78 -4.68 15.11 3.98
C GLY A 78 -4.30 14.24 5.19
N TRP A 79 -4.60 12.93 5.12
CA TRP A 79 -4.30 11.97 6.16
C TRP A 79 -2.85 11.48 6.07
#